data_AF-A0ABD5F1U6-F1
#
_entry.id   AF-A0ABD5F1U6-F1
#
_cell.length_a   1.000
_cell.length_b   1.000
_cell.length_c   1.000
_cell.angle_alpha   90.00
_cell.angle_beta   90.00
_cell.angle_gamma   90.00
#
_symmetry.space_group_name_H-M   'P 1'
#
loop_
_entity.id
_entity.type
_entity.pdbx_description
1 polymer ?
#
loop_
_entity_poly.entity_id
_entity_poly.type
_entity_poly.pdbx_seq_one_letter_code
_entity_poly.pdbx_strand_id
1 'polypeptide(L)' 'IRSLHRILKPGALLVFREGFPDPDRLSVDDLRELVEADDFEFCDATGNRWHDIVRFRRLPLP' A
#
# COMPACT_ATOMS: atom_id res chain seq x y z
N ILE A 1 5.38 -1.07 -7.71
CA ILE A 1 5.90 -0.53 -6.43
C ILE A 1 7.29 0.09 -6.57
N ARG A 2 8.30 -0.67 -7.01
CA ARG A 2 9.67 -0.16 -7.31
C ARG A 2 9.76 1.18 -8.05
N SER A 3 8.90 1.44 -9.05
CA SER A 3 8.90 2.75 -9.74
C SER A 3 8.38 3.88 -8.85
N LEU A 4 7.38 3.61 -7.99
CA LEU A 4 6.85 4.57 -7.02
C LEU A 4 7.86 4.85 -5.90
N HIS A 5 8.56 3.82 -5.44
CA HIS A 5 9.64 3.94 -4.46
C HIS A 5 10.73 4.94 -4.90
N ARG A 6 11.02 5.05 -6.21
CA ARG A 6 12.03 6.00 -6.72
C ARG A 6 11.59 7.46 -6.67
N ILE A 7 10.29 7.72 -6.64
CA ILE A 7 9.73 9.08 -6.71
C ILE A 7 9.13 9.54 -5.37
N LEU A 8 8.75 8.62 -4.50
CA LEU A 8 8.20 8.92 -3.19
C LEU A 8 9.32 9.29 -2.21
N LYS A 9 9.19 10.48 -1.61
CA LYS A 9 10.11 10.96 -0.59
C LYS A 9 9.96 10.12 0.70
N PRO A 10 11.01 10.04 1.54
CA PRO A 10 10.90 9.56 2.91
C PRO A 10 9.69 10.15 3.64
N GLY A 11 8.90 9.30 4.31
CA GLY A 11 7.69 9.70 5.02
C GLY A 11 6.44 9.89 4.14
N ALA A 12 6.55 9.81 2.81
CA ALA A 12 5.39 9.88 1.93
C ALA A 12 4.45 8.69 2.12
N LEU A 13 3.16 8.91 1.87
CA LEU A 13 2.14 7.87 1.93
C LEU A 13 1.91 7.24 0.56
N LEU A 14 1.95 5.92 0.53
CA LEU A 14 1.44 5.10 -0.55
C LEU A 14 0.05 4.60 -0.14
N VAL A 15 -0.97 4.90 -0.93
CA VAL A 15 -2.36 4.58 -0.62
C VAL A 15 -2.95 3.72 -1.72
N PHE A 16 -3.41 2.53 -1.36
CA PHE A 16 -4.21 1.68 -2.23
C PHE A 16 -5.69 1.89 -1.91
N ARG A 17 -6.51 1.88 -2.95
CA ARG A 17 -7.96 1.97 -2.84
C ARG A 17 -8.54 0.91 -3.74
N GLU A 18 -8.88 -0.24 -3.18
CA GLU A 18 -9.48 -1.33 -3.93
C GLU A 18 -11.01 -1.24 -3.84
N GLY A 19 -11.67 -1.57 -4.95
CA GLY A 19 -13.13 -1.61 -5.05
C GLY A 19 -13.59 -3.00 -5.47
N PHE A 20 -14.78 -3.42 -5.04
CA PHE A 20 -15.43 -4.61 -5.55
C PHE A 20 -16.60 -4.23 -6.47
N PRO A 21 -16.79 -4.92 -7.63
CA PRO A 21 -15.99 -6.03 -8.13
C PRO A 21 -14.78 -5.57 -8.95
N ASP A 22 -13.59 -5.98 -8.52
CA ASP A 22 -12.35 -5.90 -9.29
C ASP A 22 -11.72 -7.32 -9.30
N PRO A 23 -11.52 -7.96 -10.47
CA PRO A 23 -10.93 -9.29 -10.56
C PRO A 23 -9.47 -9.34 -10.10
N ASP A 24 -8.76 -8.20 -10.12
CA ASP A 24 -7.35 -8.09 -9.73
C ASP A 24 -7.19 -7.57 -8.30
N ARG A 25 -8.28 -7.51 -7.53
CA ARG A 25 -8.26 -7.03 -6.14
C ARG A 25 -7.28 -7.85 -5.30
N LEU A 26 -6.35 -7.14 -4.67
CA LEU A 26 -5.44 -7.69 -3.67
C LEU A 26 -6.02 -7.55 -2.26
N SER A 27 -5.81 -8.55 -1.40
CA SER A 27 -6.13 -8.43 0.02
C SER A 27 -5.11 -7.53 0.73
N VAL A 28 -5.42 -7.12 1.96
CA VAL A 28 -4.46 -6.35 2.77
C VAL A 28 -3.15 -7.13 2.94
N ASP A 29 -3.21 -8.45 3.14
CA ASP A 29 -2.02 -9.28 3.32
C ASP A 29 -1.18 -9.36 2.03
N ASP A 30 -1.83 -9.50 0.87
CA ASP A 30 -1.14 -9.50 -0.43
C ASP A 30 -0.47 -8.13 -0.70
N LEU A 31 -1.16 -7.03 -0.34
CA LEU A 31 -0.60 -5.68 -0.46
C LEU A 31 0.60 -5.48 0.45
N ARG A 32 0.57 -6.01 1.68
CA ARG A 32 1.70 -5.96 2.62
C ARG A 32 2.90 -6.70 2.07
N GLU A 33 2.71 -7.93 1.58
CA GLU A 33 3.79 -8.72 0.97
C GLU A 33 4.43 -7.97 -0.22
N LEU A 34 3.60 -7.28 -1.02
CA LEU A 34 4.05 -6.55 -2.20
C LEU A 34 4.90 -5.30 -1.87
N VAL A 35 4.59 -4.59 -0.77
CA VAL A 35 5.19 -3.28 -0.48
C VAL A 35 6.18 -3.27 0.68
N GLU A 36 6.04 -4.17 1.65
CA GLU A 36 6.96 -4.22 2.80
C GLU A 36 8.39 -4.62 2.37
N ALA A 37 8.51 -5.39 1.29
CA ALA A 37 9.81 -5.72 0.67
C ALA A 37 10.51 -4.51 0.01
N ASP A 38 9.80 -3.40 -0.19
CA ASP A 38 10.25 -2.18 -0.87
C ASP A 38 10.26 -0.99 0.13
N ASP A 39 10.73 -1.18 1.37
CA ASP A 39 10.74 -0.25 2.53
C ASP A 39 9.48 0.63 2.71
N PHE A 40 8.31 0.03 2.58
CA PHE A 40 7.06 0.63 3.02
C PHE A 40 6.57 -0.03 4.30
N GLU A 41 6.16 0.78 5.28
CA GLU A 41 5.61 0.30 6.55
C GLU A 41 4.09 0.44 6.54
N PHE A 42 3.38 -0.63 6.92
CA PHE A 42 1.93 -0.61 7.07
C PHE A 42 1.49 0.40 8.15
N CYS A 43 0.56 1.27 7.79
CA CYS A 43 -0.02 2.26 8.71
C CYS A 43 -1.40 1.81 9.20
N ASP A 44 -2.35 1.70 8.28
CA ASP A 44 -3.72 1.30 8.57
C ASP A 44 -4.41 0.67 7.34
N ALA A 45 -5.49 -0.03 7.62
CA ALA A 45 -6.47 -0.48 6.64
C ALA A 45 -7.85 -0.08 7.15
N THR A 46 -8.59 0.66 6.32
CA THR A 46 -9.93 1.17 6.66
C THR A 46 -10.87 0.86 5.52
N GLY A 47 -12.15 0.58 5.81
CA GLY A 47 -13.15 0.36 4.78
C GLY A 47 -14.04 -0.84 5.07
N ASN A 48 -14.63 -1.39 4.01
CA ASN A 48 -15.55 -2.53 4.07
C ASN A 48 -15.34 -3.46 2.85
N ARG A 49 -16.14 -4.52 2.77
CA ARG A 49 -16.01 -5.54 1.72
C ARG A 49 -16.13 -4.98 0.28
N TRP A 50 -16.75 -3.82 0.11
CA TRP A 50 -16.95 -3.15 -1.18
C TRP A 50 -15.84 -2.18 -1.54
N HIS A 51 -15.26 -1.50 -0.55
CA HIS A 51 -14.17 -0.56 -0.75
C HIS A 51 -13.25 -0.58 0.45
N ASP A 52 -11.98 -0.90 0.24
CA ASP A 52 -10.95 -0.75 1.25
C ASP A 52 -9.94 0.34 0.84
N ILE A 53 -9.32 0.92 1.85
CA ILE A 53 -8.26 1.89 1.72
C ILE A 53 -7.14 1.41 2.62
N VAL A 54 -6.00 1.08 2.03
CA VAL A 54 -4.82 0.57 2.71
C VAL A 54 -3.69 1.57 2.57
N ARG A 55 -3.10 2.00 3.68
CA ARG A 55 -2.07 3.02 3.70
C ARG A 55 -0.74 2.45 4.18
N PHE A 56 0.30 2.84 3.48
CA PHE A 56 1.68 2.55 3.84
C PHE A 56 2.51 3.82 3.85
N ARG A 57 3.52 3.87 4.72
CA ARG A 57 4.47 4.98 4.79
C ARG A 57 5.81 4.53 4.23
N ARG A 58 6.39 5.35 3.36
CA ARG A 58 7.76 5.15 2.89
C ARG A 58 8.73 5.37 4.04
N LEU A 59 9.51 4.35 4.38
CA LEU A 59 10.54 4.49 5.39
C LEU A 59 11.65 5.45 4.92
N PRO A 60 12.29 6.19 5.83
CA PRO A 60 13.52 6.89 5.50
C PRO A 60 14.56 5.86 5.05
N LEU A 61 15.25 6.14 3.94
CA LEU A 61 16.45 5.38 3.61
C LEU A 61 17.44 5.53 4.77
N PRO A 62 18.12 4.45 5.18
CA PRO A 62 19.20 4.54 6.16
C PRO A 62 20.33 5.48 5.70
#